data_AF-A0A521Q5Z2-F1
#
_entry.id   AF-A0A521Q5Z2-F1
#
_cell.length_a   1.000
_cell.length_b   1.000
_cell.length_c   1.000
_cell.angle_alpha   90.00
_cell.angle_beta   90.00
_cell.angle_gamma   90.00
#
_symmetry.space_group_name_H-M   'P 1'
#
loop_
_entity.id
_entity.type
_entity.pdbx_description
1 polymer ?
#
loop_
_entity_poly.entity_id
_entity_poly.type
_entity_poly.pdbx_seq_one_letter_code
_entity_poly.pdbx_strand_id
1 'polypeptide(L)'
;MKQVPIPNATNSQKGIVSNLADAVLALTALTPSPSDGTTSHSTRLSNNASQVAGYPACGESVARGAKPEFLPRFEQLINGLVFELFFPDDLHRANIRLFDACEKAGIAKLATFKGKALTDAANDLATCIFANDHPIYGMLFDLQGLDVVRIVEGRE
;
A
#
# COMPACT_ATOMS: atom_id res chain seq x y z
N MET A 1 -32.49 -9.73 5.57
CA MET A 1 -31.10 -9.24 5.44
C MET A 1 -30.68 -8.70 6.79
N LYS A 2 -29.69 -9.30 7.46
CA LYS A 2 -29.09 -8.68 8.65
C LYS A 2 -28.19 -7.56 8.15
N GLN A 3 -28.44 -6.33 8.56
CA GLN A 3 -27.54 -5.22 8.28
C GLN A 3 -26.19 -5.55 8.91
N VAL A 4 -25.11 -5.49 8.13
CA VAL A 4 -23.76 -5.61 8.67
C VAL A 4 -23.57 -4.38 9.56
N PRO A 5 -23.27 -4.52 10.87
CA PRO A 5 -23.01 -3.38 11.73
C PRO A 5 -21.87 -2.56 11.15
N ILE A 6 -22.04 -1.24 11.02
CA ILE A 6 -20.92 -0.36 10.69
C ILE A 6 -20.07 -0.25 11.97
N PRO A 7 -18.83 -0.74 11.98
CA PRO A 7 -17.99 -0.69 13.17
C PRO A 7 -17.65 0.76 13.50
N ASN A 8 -17.71 1.09 14.80
CA ASN A 8 -17.33 2.43 15.26
C ASN A 8 -15.81 2.54 15.34
N ALA A 9 -15.20 3.18 14.35
CA ALA A 9 -13.78 3.50 14.39
C ALA A 9 -13.48 4.66 15.36
N THR A 10 -12.42 4.52 16.15
CA THR A 10 -11.87 5.61 16.97
C THR A 10 -11.33 6.75 16.09
N ASN A 11 -11.13 7.94 16.66
CA ASN A 11 -10.54 9.06 15.93
C ASN A 11 -9.12 8.75 15.42
N SER A 12 -8.34 7.97 16.17
CA SER A 12 -7.01 7.53 15.74
C SER A 12 -7.09 6.62 14.51
N GLN A 13 -7.97 5.61 14.55
CA GLN A 13 -8.19 4.70 13.42
C GLN A 13 -8.66 5.45 12.16
N LYS A 14 -9.58 6.40 12.31
CA LYS A 14 -10.02 7.28 11.20
C LYS A 14 -8.86 8.08 10.62
N GLY A 15 -8.00 8.65 11.47
CA GLY A 15 -6.81 9.38 11.04
C GLY A 15 -5.83 8.52 10.27
N ILE A 16 -5.57 7.29 10.73
CA ILE A 16 -4.69 6.33 10.03
C ILE A 16 -5.23 6.01 8.63
N VAL A 17 -6.52 5.68 8.52
CA VAL A 17 -7.15 5.35 7.23
C VAL A 17 -7.13 6.56 6.29
N SER A 18 -7.43 7.76 6.80
CA SER A 18 -7.39 9.00 6.01
C SER A 18 -5.99 9.27 5.45
N ASN A 19 -4.96 9.17 6.29
CA ASN A 19 -3.58 9.41 5.87
C ASN A 19 -3.10 8.42 4.81
N LEU A 20 -3.51 7.15 4.92
CA LEU A 20 -3.23 6.14 3.90
C LEU A 20 -3.95 6.43 2.59
N ALA A 21 -5.22 6.83 2.65
CA ALA A 21 -5.98 7.22 1.47
C ALA A 21 -5.37 8.44 0.76
N ASP A 22 -4.95 9.45 1.53
CA ASP A 22 -4.27 10.63 1.02
C ASP A 22 -2.92 10.28 0.37
N ALA A 23 -2.16 9.36 0.97
CA ALA A 23 -0.92 8.86 0.40
C ALA A 23 -1.14 8.13 -0.93
N VAL A 24 -2.14 7.25 -1.00
CA VAL A 24 -2.53 6.56 -2.24
C VAL A 24 -2.95 7.55 -3.31
N LEU A 25 -3.73 8.58 -2.95
CA LEU A 25 -4.13 9.64 -3.87
C LEU A 25 -2.93 10.44 -4.37
N ALA A 26 -2.00 10.79 -3.48
CA ALA A 26 -0.78 11.52 -3.85
C ALA A 26 0.14 10.70 -4.77
N LEU A 27 0.21 9.38 -4.58
CA LEU A 27 1.00 8.48 -5.42
C LEU A 27 0.37 8.29 -6.82
N THR A 28 -0.95 8.30 -6.92
CA THR A 28 -1.67 8.19 -8.20
C THR A 28 -1.70 9.49 -8.99
N ALA A 29 -1.71 10.65 -8.32
CA ALA A 29 -1.75 11.97 -8.96
C ALA A 29 -0.50 12.33 -9.79
N LEU A 30 0.61 11.58 -9.65
CA LEU A 30 1.84 11.78 -10.42
C LEU A 30 1.96 10.88 -11.66
N THR A 31 1.00 9.99 -11.94
CA THR A 31 1.03 9.25 -13.21
C THR A 31 0.73 10.23 -14.34
N PRO A 32 1.66 10.47 -15.29
CA PRO A 32 1.36 11.30 -16.43
C PRO A 32 0.19 10.67 -17.18
N SER A 33 -0.88 11.43 -17.39
CA SER A 33 -1.92 11.07 -18.35
C SER A 33 -1.23 10.73 -19.67
N PRO A 34 -1.60 9.65 -20.38
CA PRO A 34 -1.09 9.41 -21.73
C PRO A 34 -1.64 10.52 -22.61
N SER A 35 -0.87 11.60 -22.76
CA SER A 35 -1.15 12.63 -23.75
C SER A 35 -0.78 12.01 -25.09
N ASP A 36 -1.80 11.56 -25.82
CA ASP A 36 -1.70 11.18 -27.23
C ASP A 36 -1.09 12.35 -28.02
N GLY A 37 0.20 12.22 -28.29
CA GLY A 37 0.99 13.13 -29.13
C GLY A 37 1.75 12.28 -30.14
N THR A 38 1.12 12.06 -31.30
CA THR A 38 1.67 11.36 -32.46
C THR A 38 3.03 11.93 -32.91
N THR A 39 4.01 11.08 -33.17
CA THR A 39 4.94 11.18 -34.32
C THR A 39 5.70 9.88 -34.50
N SER A 40 5.45 9.24 -35.64
CA SER A 40 6.19 8.10 -36.16
C SER A 40 7.67 8.41 -36.34
N HIS A 41 8.54 7.41 -36.19
CA HIS A 41 9.30 6.75 -37.28
C HIS A 41 10.38 5.83 -36.68
N SER A 42 10.49 4.63 -37.26
CA SER A 42 11.45 3.54 -37.01
C SER A 42 12.91 3.96 -36.83
N THR A 43 13.73 3.11 -36.17
CA THR A 43 14.77 2.26 -36.82
C THR A 43 15.64 1.48 -35.78
N ARG A 44 15.72 0.15 -36.01
CA ARG A 44 16.80 -0.84 -35.72
C ARG A 44 17.13 -1.37 -34.31
N LEU A 45 17.13 -2.72 -34.29
CA LEU A 45 17.91 -3.70 -33.50
C LEU A 45 19.18 -3.17 -32.80
N SER A 46 19.40 -3.60 -31.56
CA SER A 46 20.67 -4.21 -31.12
C SER A 46 20.49 -5.03 -29.83
N ASN A 47 21.41 -5.97 -29.66
CA ASN A 47 21.35 -7.20 -28.87
C ASN A 47 21.57 -7.06 -27.36
N ASN A 48 20.94 -7.99 -26.64
CA ASN A 48 21.43 -8.80 -25.51
C ASN A 48 22.53 -8.20 -24.59
N ALA A 49 22.15 -7.95 -23.34
CA ALA A 49 23.02 -8.18 -22.19
C ALA A 49 22.15 -8.58 -20.99
N SER A 50 22.43 -9.76 -20.42
CA SER A 50 21.95 -10.20 -19.12
C SER A 50 22.04 -9.08 -18.09
N GLN A 51 20.90 -8.61 -17.60
CA GLN A 51 20.84 -7.78 -16.40
C GLN A 51 20.45 -8.69 -15.24
N VAL A 52 21.47 -9.06 -14.46
CA VAL A 52 21.28 -9.39 -13.05
C VAL A 52 20.74 -8.11 -12.41
N ALA A 53 19.45 -8.09 -12.06
CA ALA A 53 18.86 -7.01 -11.30
C ALA A 53 19.42 -7.04 -9.88
N GLY A 54 20.53 -6.34 -9.66
CA GLY A 54 20.94 -5.92 -8.34
C GLY A 54 19.92 -4.93 -7.81
N TYR A 55 19.41 -5.17 -6.60
CA TYR A 55 18.60 -4.18 -5.90
C TYR A 55 19.45 -2.93 -5.65
N PRO A 56 19.01 -1.74 -6.08
CA PRO A 56 19.72 -0.51 -5.72
C PRO A 56 19.58 -0.30 -4.21
N ALA A 57 20.69 0.10 -3.58
CA ALA A 57 20.66 0.66 -2.24
C ALA A 57 19.73 1.88 -2.23
N CYS A 58 19.06 2.13 -1.10
CA CYS A 58 18.16 3.27 -0.89
C CYS A 58 18.71 4.54 -1.54
N GLY A 59 18.02 5.02 -2.58
CA GLY A 59 18.27 6.30 -3.23
C GLY A 59 18.77 6.20 -4.66
N GLU A 60 17.85 6.01 -5.61
CA GLU A 60 17.79 6.73 -6.91
C GLU A 60 16.56 6.28 -7.70
N SER A 61 15.59 7.17 -7.86
CA SER A 61 14.35 6.91 -8.60
C SER A 61 14.55 7.15 -10.10
N VAL A 62 14.62 6.09 -10.90
CA VAL A 62 14.50 6.19 -12.36
C VAL A 62 13.01 6.26 -12.73
N ALA A 63 12.56 7.47 -13.06
CA ALA A 63 11.22 7.72 -13.57
C ALA A 63 11.05 7.11 -14.98
N ARG A 64 10.33 5.99 -15.08
CA ARG A 64 9.87 5.45 -16.36
C ARG A 64 8.50 4.80 -16.21
N GLY A 65 7.43 5.60 -16.24
CA GLY A 65 6.04 5.15 -16.50
C GLY A 65 5.49 3.99 -15.67
N ALA A 66 6.13 3.62 -14.56
CA ALA A 66 5.72 2.52 -13.71
C ALA A 66 4.59 3.01 -12.80
N LYS A 67 3.51 2.21 -12.69
CA LYS A 67 2.55 2.37 -11.59
C LYS A 67 3.34 2.39 -10.27
N PRO A 68 2.96 3.23 -9.29
CA PRO A 68 3.65 3.20 -8.01
C PRO A 68 3.62 1.78 -7.47
N GLU A 69 4.81 1.19 -7.29
CA GLU A 69 5.03 -0.24 -7.05
C GLU A 69 4.28 -0.75 -5.80
N PHE A 70 3.96 0.17 -4.89
CA PHE A 70 3.30 -0.11 -3.63
C PHE A 70 1.77 0.07 -3.64
N LEU A 71 1.14 0.56 -4.72
CA LEU A 71 -0.32 0.78 -4.72
C LEU A 71 -1.13 -0.49 -4.35
N PRO A 72 -0.86 -1.68 -4.92
CA PRO A 72 -1.59 -2.88 -4.53
C PRO A 72 -1.35 -3.27 -3.06
N ARG A 73 -0.18 -2.93 -2.51
CA ARG A 73 0.18 -3.20 -1.10
C ARG A 73 -0.54 -2.25 -0.15
N PHE A 74 -0.69 -0.98 -0.53
CA PHE A 74 -1.52 -0.03 0.22
C PHE A 74 -2.99 -0.42 0.20
N GLU A 75 -3.52 -0.87 -0.94
CA GLU A 75 -4.88 -1.40 -1.02
C GLU A 75 -5.06 -2.62 -0.10
N GLN A 76 -4.11 -3.55 -0.12
CA GLN A 76 -4.10 -4.70 0.79
C GLN A 76 -4.10 -4.26 2.27
N LEU A 77 -3.31 -3.23 2.61
CA LEU A 77 -3.27 -2.68 3.97
C LEU A 77 -4.62 -2.06 4.36
N ILE A 78 -5.22 -1.25 3.48
CA ILE A 78 -6.54 -0.64 3.73
C ILE A 78 -7.60 -1.73 3.94
N ASN A 79 -7.61 -2.77 3.11
CA ASN A 79 -8.52 -3.90 3.26
C ASN A 79 -8.29 -4.60 4.62
N GLY A 80 -7.03 -4.80 5.03
CA GLY A 80 -6.70 -5.35 6.34
C GLY A 80 -7.20 -4.49 7.51
N LEU A 81 -7.08 -3.16 7.41
CA LEU A 81 -7.64 -2.24 8.42
C LEU A 81 -9.16 -2.31 8.47
N VAL A 82 -9.83 -2.45 7.32
CA VAL A 82 -11.28 -2.68 7.28
C VAL A 82 -11.63 -4.00 7.96
N PHE A 83 -10.92 -5.09 7.67
CA PHE A 83 -11.14 -6.36 8.35
C PHE A 83 -10.96 -6.24 9.87
N GLU A 84 -9.96 -5.51 10.36
CA GLU A 84 -9.77 -5.28 11.79
C GLU A 84 -10.91 -4.47 12.43
N LEU A 85 -11.53 -3.55 11.69
CA LEU A 85 -12.71 -2.84 12.19
C LEU A 85 -13.93 -3.76 12.33
N PHE A 86 -14.16 -4.66 11.37
CA PHE A 86 -15.34 -5.53 11.34
C PHE A 86 -15.19 -6.82 12.15
N PHE A 87 -13.98 -7.35 12.24
CA PHE A 87 -13.66 -8.63 12.88
C PHE A 87 -12.47 -8.51 13.85
N PRO A 88 -12.49 -7.55 14.79
CA PRO A 88 -11.35 -7.31 15.69
C PRO A 88 -11.01 -8.57 16.49
N ASP A 89 -12.01 -9.32 16.97
CA ASP A 89 -11.79 -10.51 17.78
C ASP A 89 -11.08 -11.64 17.00
N ASP A 90 -11.45 -11.84 15.73
CA ASP A 90 -10.85 -12.87 14.88
C ASP A 90 -9.40 -12.52 14.53
N LEU A 91 -9.15 -11.25 14.15
CA LEU A 91 -7.81 -10.78 13.82
C LEU A 91 -6.91 -10.72 15.05
N HIS A 92 -7.40 -10.18 16.18
CA HIS A 92 -6.61 -10.06 17.41
C HIS A 92 -6.27 -11.42 18.02
N ARG A 93 -7.16 -12.41 17.88
CA ARG A 93 -6.89 -13.81 18.27
C ARG A 93 -5.79 -14.45 17.42
N ALA A 94 -5.67 -14.05 16.16
CA ALA A 94 -4.56 -14.41 15.28
C ALA A 94 -3.32 -13.50 15.45
N ASN A 95 -3.30 -12.64 16.46
CA ASN A 95 -2.24 -11.65 16.71
C ASN A 95 -2.03 -10.64 15.57
N ILE A 96 -3.06 -10.39 14.77
CA ILE A 96 -3.08 -9.36 13.73
C ILE A 96 -3.64 -8.08 14.35
N ARG A 97 -2.77 -7.06 14.50
CA ARG A 97 -3.11 -5.74 15.06
C ARG A 97 -2.55 -4.65 14.15
N LEU A 98 -3.19 -4.47 12.99
CA LEU A 98 -2.70 -3.59 11.93
C LEU A 98 -2.80 -2.12 12.33
N PHE A 99 -3.83 -1.70 13.07
CA PHE A 99 -3.90 -0.33 13.57
C PHE A 99 -2.73 0.00 14.52
N ASP A 100 -2.40 -0.89 15.46
CA ASP A 100 -1.27 -0.71 16.37
C ASP A 100 0.06 -0.67 15.59
N ALA A 101 0.20 -1.53 14.58
CA ALA A 101 1.39 -1.55 13.74
C ALA A 101 1.54 -0.28 12.89
N CYS A 102 0.43 0.25 12.36
CA CYS A 102 0.37 1.51 11.61
C CYS A 102 0.72 2.71 12.50
N GLU A 103 0.23 2.73 13.74
CA GLU A 103 0.58 3.78 14.70
C GLU A 103 2.08 3.78 15.02
N LYS A 104 2.65 2.59 15.29
CA LYS A 104 4.09 2.41 15.53
C LYS A 104 4.96 2.76 14.32
N ALA A 105 4.48 2.46 13.11
CA ALA A 105 5.13 2.85 11.86
C ALA A 105 5.07 4.36 11.59
N GLY A 106 4.26 5.10 12.37
CA GLY A 106 4.19 6.55 12.27
C GLY A 106 3.39 7.05 11.07
N ILE A 107 2.39 6.30 10.60
CA ILE A 107 1.48 6.72 9.51
C ILE A 107 0.82 8.07 9.79
N ALA A 108 0.58 8.37 11.08
CA ALA A 108 0.07 9.67 11.53
C ALA A 108 0.90 10.87 11.03
N LYS A 109 2.22 10.68 10.83
CA LYS A 109 3.15 11.72 10.36
C LYS A 109 2.91 12.14 8.91
N LEU A 110 2.27 11.29 8.09
CA LEU A 110 1.98 11.66 6.71
C LEU A 110 1.09 12.91 6.60
N ALA A 111 0.22 13.13 7.59
CA ALA A 111 -0.65 14.30 7.65
C ALA A 111 0.11 15.65 7.67
N THR A 112 1.40 15.66 8.02
CA THR A 112 2.20 16.89 8.03
C THR A 112 2.74 17.28 6.65
N PHE A 113 2.69 16.37 5.68
CA PHE A 113 3.22 16.58 4.34
C PHE A 113 2.12 16.88 3.32
N LYS A 114 2.49 17.60 2.24
CA LYS A 114 1.60 17.91 1.12
C LYS A 114 2.34 17.87 -0.21
N GLY A 115 1.61 17.67 -1.29
CA GLY A 115 2.15 17.68 -2.65
C GLY A 115 3.31 16.69 -2.81
N LYS A 116 4.40 17.10 -3.46
CA LYS A 116 5.56 16.24 -3.71
C LYS A 116 6.16 15.67 -2.41
N ALA A 117 6.22 16.46 -1.34
CA ALA A 117 6.77 15.99 -0.06
C ALA A 117 5.93 14.86 0.55
N LEU A 118 4.62 14.86 0.33
CA LEU A 118 3.75 13.75 0.75
C LEU A 118 4.03 12.50 -0.08
N THR A 119 4.19 12.64 -1.40
CA THR A 119 4.54 11.52 -2.27
C THR A 119 5.89 10.90 -1.88
N ASP A 120 6.91 11.72 -1.67
CA ASP A 120 8.25 11.24 -1.28
C ASP A 120 8.17 10.50 0.07
N ALA A 121 7.53 11.11 1.08
CA ALA A 121 7.32 10.49 2.38
C ALA A 121 6.49 9.19 2.31
N ALA A 122 5.49 9.13 1.43
CA ALA A 122 4.68 7.93 1.22
C ALA A 122 5.49 6.79 0.59
N ASN A 123 6.38 7.08 -0.36
CA ASN A 123 7.28 6.07 -0.96
C ASN A 123 8.32 5.57 0.04
N ASP A 124 8.92 6.47 0.82
CA ASP A 124 9.88 6.11 1.87
C ASP A 124 9.23 5.22 2.93
N LEU A 125 8.03 5.61 3.37
CA LEU A 125 7.25 4.81 4.31
C LEU A 125 6.88 3.46 3.72
N ALA A 126 6.41 3.40 2.47
CA ALA A 126 6.04 2.16 1.79
C ALA A 126 7.21 1.17 1.74
N THR A 127 8.41 1.67 1.40
CA THR A 127 9.64 0.88 1.38
C THR A 127 9.94 0.28 2.76
N CYS A 128 9.66 1.02 3.84
CA CYS A 128 9.86 0.55 5.20
C CYS A 128 8.77 -0.46 5.64
N ILE A 129 7.49 -0.12 5.48
CA ILE A 129 6.39 -0.92 6.05
C ILE A 129 6.09 -2.20 5.29
N PHE A 130 6.48 -2.27 4.01
CA PHE A 130 6.32 -3.44 3.16
C PHE A 130 7.63 -4.21 2.96
N ALA A 131 8.68 -3.89 3.72
CA ALA A 131 9.85 -4.76 3.83
C ALA A 131 9.46 -6.11 4.46
N ASN A 132 10.07 -7.21 4.01
CA ASN A 132 9.69 -8.57 4.42
C ASN A 132 9.89 -8.85 5.92
N ASP A 133 10.74 -8.07 6.59
CA ASP A 133 11.02 -8.14 8.02
C ASP A 133 10.12 -7.20 8.85
N HIS A 134 9.31 -6.37 8.19
CA HIS A 134 8.43 -5.43 8.87
C HIS A 134 7.16 -6.14 9.39
N PRO A 135 6.71 -5.86 10.63
CA PRO A 135 5.52 -6.50 11.21
C PRO A 135 4.24 -6.36 10.38
N ILE A 136 4.06 -5.21 9.69
CA ILE A 136 2.89 -5.00 8.81
C ILE A 136 2.90 -6.01 7.65
N TYR A 137 4.06 -6.28 7.04
CA TYR A 137 4.17 -7.26 5.97
C TYR A 137 3.74 -8.65 6.45
N GLY A 138 4.28 -9.10 7.60
CA GLY A 138 3.93 -10.38 8.21
C GLY A 138 2.44 -10.49 8.53
N MET A 139 1.86 -9.47 9.16
CA MET A 139 0.43 -9.44 9.48
C MET A 139 -0.46 -9.49 8.23
N LEU A 140 -0.09 -8.80 7.14
CA LEU A 140 -0.84 -8.86 5.88
C LEU A 140 -0.73 -10.22 5.19
N PHE A 141 0.39 -10.92 5.37
CA PHE A 141 0.54 -12.30 4.92
C PHE A 141 -0.37 -13.25 5.71
N ASP A 142 -0.31 -13.17 7.04
CA ASP A 142 -1.13 -14.01 7.94
C ASP A 142 -2.63 -13.78 7.74
N LEU A 143 -3.02 -12.53 7.46
CA LEU A 143 -4.40 -12.15 7.16
C LEU A 143 -5.01 -12.98 6.01
N GLN A 144 -4.23 -13.30 4.98
CA GLN A 144 -4.70 -14.09 3.83
C GLN A 144 -5.01 -15.54 4.21
N GLY A 145 -4.46 -16.03 5.33
CA GLY A 145 -4.72 -17.36 5.86
C GLY A 145 -5.96 -17.45 6.76
N LEU A 146 -6.59 -16.33 7.12
CA LEU A 146 -7.75 -16.34 8.01
C LEU A 146 -9.03 -16.75 7.26
N ASP A 147 -9.76 -17.72 7.83
CA ASP A 147 -11.01 -18.22 7.26
C ASP A 147 -12.03 -17.09 7.03
N VAL A 148 -12.17 -16.15 7.98
CA VAL A 148 -13.09 -15.01 7.82
C VAL A 148 -12.75 -14.15 6.60
N VAL A 149 -11.47 -13.99 6.28
CA VAL A 149 -11.00 -13.23 5.11
C VAL A 149 -11.23 -14.03 3.84
N ARG A 150 -10.88 -15.32 3.84
CA ARG A 150 -11.08 -16.20 2.69
C ARG A 150 -12.55 -16.34 2.30
N ILE A 151 -13.45 -16.44 3.27
CA ILE A 151 -14.90 -16.49 3.06
C ILE A 151 -15.39 -15.17 2.45
N VAL A 152 -15.00 -14.03 3.02
CA VAL A 152 -15.43 -12.71 2.53
C VAL A 152 -14.89 -12.42 1.13
N GLU A 153 -13.66 -12.83 0.83
CA GLU A 153 -13.04 -12.66 -0.49
C GLU A 153 -13.42 -13.77 -1.50
N GLY A 154 -14.22 -14.77 -1.11
CA GLY A 154 -14.67 -15.85 -1.99
C GLY A 154 -13.58 -16.81 -2.46
N ARG A 155 -12.53 -17.03 -1.64
CA ARG A 155 -11.38 -17.90 -1.93
C ARG A 155 -11.48 -19.28 -1.26
N GLU A 156 -12.68 -19.83 -1.20
CA GLU A 156 -12.95 -21.16 -0.62
C GLU A 156 -12.37 -22.31 -1.46
#